data_AF-A0A8S3UPY2-F1
#
_entry.id   AF-A0A8S3UPY2-F1
#
_cell.length_a   1.000
_cell.length_b   1.000
_cell.length_c   1.000
_cell.angle_alpha   90.00
_cell.angle_beta   90.00
_cell.angle_gamma   90.00
#
_symmetry.space_group_name_H-M   'P 1'
#
loop_
_entity.id
_entity.type
_entity.pdbx_description
1 polymer ?
#
loop_
_entity_poly.entity_id
_entity_poly.type
_entity_poly.pdbx_seq_one_letter_code
_entity_poly.pdbx_strand_id
1 'polypeptide(L)'
;MLCWNVRQRLCRKMSSKLFECTVSSQCPCGQFGKNCSGFCDGCISRMCNHVNGLCDNSSACNYGYKYSQYCNTACDDGNFGNNCANKCFCLTEPCSKDDGICQPSGCKDGWYGESCNKECNSGYYGRNCGQFCGGCISNVCGTHDGLCKNTTGCEPGYLYEEYCNTICENGYFGDNCTLKCNCLTGTCSSLTGECYEDGTQSRHKETFNAAAIGGGVAAFIIVVLLLVAAFIVYKRRCISTQDGVRTKSNDATTYENSNTTNNSNRDEPHYDDLIRMDPASTYQDLTSHSEANEYEQIDNTYVNQSLQI
;
A
#
# COMPACT_ATOMS: atom_id res chain seq x y z
N MET A 1 27.44 7.76 1.20
CA MET A 1 28.22 7.75 -0.06
C MET A 1 27.33 8.17 -1.22
N LEU A 2 27.81 9.04 -2.11
CA LEU A 2 27.13 9.38 -3.37
C LEU A 2 27.97 8.81 -4.51
N CYS A 3 27.49 7.79 -5.22
CA CYS A 3 28.10 7.41 -6.49
C CYS A 3 27.87 8.55 -7.49
N TRP A 4 28.96 9.09 -8.03
CA TRP A 4 28.88 10.19 -8.98
C TRP A 4 28.27 9.70 -10.29
N ASN A 5 27.08 10.23 -10.60
CA ASN A 5 26.54 10.15 -11.94
C ASN A 5 27.38 11.05 -12.87
N VAL A 6 27.56 10.61 -14.12
CA VAL A 6 28.31 11.26 -15.20
C VAL A 6 29.84 11.17 -15.12
N ARG A 7 30.44 10.80 -16.27
CA ARG A 7 31.87 10.90 -16.60
C ARG A 7 32.38 12.36 -16.53
N GLN A 8 32.63 12.89 -15.34
CA GLN A 8 33.33 14.17 -15.21
C GLN A 8 34.83 13.93 -15.07
N ARG A 9 35.61 14.43 -16.03
CA ARG A 9 37.07 14.55 -15.87
C ARG A 9 37.32 15.64 -14.84
N LEU A 10 37.87 15.29 -13.69
CA LEU A 10 38.29 16.28 -12.69
C LEU A 10 39.59 16.93 -13.19
N CYS A 11 39.42 18.00 -13.97
CA CYS A 11 40.52 18.77 -14.54
C CYS A 11 40.92 19.92 -13.59
N ARG A 12 42.06 19.80 -12.92
CA ARG A 12 42.63 20.91 -12.14
C ARG A 12 43.48 21.79 -13.06
N LYS A 13 43.24 23.10 -13.03
CA LYS A 13 44.05 24.08 -13.77
C LYS A 13 45.40 24.26 -13.05
N MET A 14 46.50 23.85 -13.69
CA MET A 14 47.86 24.03 -13.17
C MET A 14 48.49 25.35 -13.60
N SER A 15 48.13 25.84 -14.80
CA SER A 15 48.68 27.07 -15.38
C SER A 15 47.71 27.70 -16.38
N SER A 16 48.08 28.84 -16.97
CA SER A 16 47.26 29.56 -17.95
C SER A 16 46.93 28.76 -19.21
N LYS A 17 47.75 27.75 -19.55
CA LYS A 17 47.57 26.85 -20.70
C LYS A 17 47.64 25.35 -20.37
N LEU A 18 47.70 24.96 -19.09
CA LEU A 18 47.85 23.56 -18.68
C LEU A 18 46.73 23.14 -17.70
N PHE A 19 46.06 22.05 -18.03
CA PHE A 19 45.07 21.37 -17.18
C PHE A 19 45.49 19.92 -17.01
N GLU A 20 45.56 19.45 -15.77
CA GLU A 20 45.73 18.04 -15.46
C GLU A 20 44.36 17.45 -15.17
N CYS A 21 43.91 16.60 -16.09
CA CYS A 21 42.64 15.90 -16.00
C CYS A 21 42.88 14.48 -15.50
N THR A 22 42.58 14.22 -14.23
CA THR A 22 42.55 12.84 -13.75
C THR A 22 41.33 12.14 -14.34
N VAL A 23 41.53 10.89 -14.78
CA VAL A 23 40.42 9.96 -14.95
C VAL A 23 39.86 9.71 -13.55
N SER A 24 38.53 9.83 -13.38
CA SER A 24 37.88 9.44 -12.13
C SER A 24 38.34 8.04 -11.75
N SER A 25 38.95 7.88 -10.57
CA SER A 25 39.34 6.58 -10.02
C SER A 25 38.12 5.73 -9.62
N GLN A 26 36.92 6.30 -9.71
CA GLN A 26 35.64 5.70 -9.40
C GLN A 26 34.91 5.32 -10.69
N CYS A 27 34.49 4.06 -10.77
CA CYS A 27 33.67 3.55 -11.85
C CYS A 27 32.21 4.02 -11.74
N PRO A 28 31.44 3.97 -12.85
CA PRO A 28 29.99 4.13 -12.80
C PRO A 28 29.32 3.17 -11.80
N CYS A 29 28.14 3.53 -11.30
CA CYS A 29 27.35 2.69 -10.40
C CYS A 29 27.20 1.27 -10.97
N GLY A 30 27.44 0.24 -10.14
CA GLY A 30 27.35 -1.16 -10.55
C GLY A 30 28.51 -1.66 -11.41
N GLN A 31 29.53 -0.85 -11.69
CA GLN A 31 30.77 -1.30 -12.33
C GLN A 31 31.96 -1.27 -11.38
N PHE A 32 32.92 -2.16 -11.59
CA PHE A 32 34.14 -2.23 -10.78
C PHE A 32 35.39 -2.64 -11.57
N GLY A 33 36.54 -2.49 -10.92
CA GLY A 33 37.84 -2.95 -11.41
C GLY A 33 38.53 -1.99 -12.37
N LYS A 34 39.70 -2.40 -12.86
CA LYS A 34 40.49 -1.59 -13.80
C LYS A 34 39.70 -1.38 -15.09
N ASN A 35 39.59 -0.13 -15.54
CA ASN A 35 38.79 0.28 -16.70
C ASN A 35 37.28 -0.01 -16.59
N CYS A 36 36.77 -0.34 -15.39
CA CYS A 36 35.34 -0.54 -15.13
C CYS A 36 34.67 -1.65 -15.96
N SER A 37 35.39 -2.75 -16.18
CA SER A 37 34.94 -3.89 -16.98
C SER A 37 34.16 -4.95 -16.20
N GLY A 38 34.22 -4.95 -14.86
CA GLY A 38 33.43 -5.84 -14.00
C GLY A 38 32.07 -5.22 -13.69
N PHE A 39 31.05 -6.06 -13.48
CA PHE A 39 29.67 -5.65 -13.16
C PHE A 39 29.19 -6.32 -11.87
N CYS A 40 28.50 -5.56 -11.04
CA CYS A 40 27.87 -6.02 -9.80
C CYS A 40 26.39 -6.35 -10.06
N ASP A 41 26.08 -7.59 -10.46
CA ASP A 41 24.72 -8.00 -10.78
C ASP A 41 23.83 -8.16 -9.52
N GLY A 42 24.41 -8.69 -8.44
CA GLY A 42 23.71 -8.95 -7.17
C GLY A 42 23.64 -7.76 -6.20
N CYS A 43 24.50 -6.74 -6.34
CA CYS A 43 24.50 -5.57 -5.46
C CYS A 43 23.53 -4.48 -5.97
N ILE A 44 22.96 -3.72 -5.05
CA ILE A 44 22.42 -2.39 -5.34
C ILE A 44 23.56 -1.53 -5.89
N SER A 45 23.41 -0.98 -7.10
CA SER A 45 24.52 -0.41 -7.88
C SER A 45 25.32 0.72 -7.19
N ARG A 46 24.71 1.41 -6.21
CA ARG A 46 25.35 2.48 -5.42
C ARG A 46 26.10 2.01 -4.17
N MET A 47 26.03 0.71 -3.88
CA MET A 47 26.65 0.01 -2.72
C MET A 47 27.60 -1.11 -3.19
N CYS A 48 27.96 -1.07 -4.48
CA CYS A 48 28.99 -1.90 -5.12
C CYS A 48 30.32 -1.14 -5.06
N ASN A 49 31.35 -1.77 -4.48
CA ASN A 49 32.67 -1.19 -4.38
C ASN A 49 33.34 -1.13 -5.76
N HIS A 50 33.58 0.08 -6.25
CA HIS A 50 34.13 0.32 -7.60
C HIS A 50 35.55 -0.24 -7.84
N VAL A 51 36.28 -0.67 -6.80
CA VAL A 51 37.63 -1.24 -6.93
C VAL A 51 37.58 -2.75 -7.10
N ASN A 52 36.81 -3.45 -6.26
CA ASN A 52 36.86 -4.90 -6.12
C ASN A 52 35.52 -5.63 -6.29
N GLY A 53 34.41 -4.90 -6.49
CA GLY A 53 33.08 -5.48 -6.72
C GLY A 53 32.39 -6.04 -5.49
N LEU A 54 32.94 -5.83 -4.29
CA LEU A 54 32.27 -6.23 -3.04
C LEU A 54 31.05 -5.36 -2.77
N CYS A 55 29.97 -5.95 -2.28
CA CYS A 55 28.80 -5.19 -1.80
C CYS A 55 29.05 -4.72 -0.35
N ASP A 56 28.77 -3.45 -0.04
CA ASP A 56 29.26 -2.78 1.19
C ASP A 56 28.85 -3.44 2.52
N ASN A 57 27.66 -4.06 2.61
CA ASN A 57 27.10 -4.69 3.81
C ASN A 57 25.89 -5.59 3.47
N SER A 58 25.20 -6.15 4.48
CA SER A 58 24.04 -7.01 4.27
C SER A 58 22.83 -6.36 3.60
N SER A 59 22.64 -5.04 3.73
CA SER A 59 21.59 -4.31 3.00
C SER A 59 21.98 -3.92 1.56
N ALA A 60 23.22 -4.21 1.14
CA ALA A 60 23.71 -3.89 -0.18
C ALA A 60 23.25 -4.88 -1.27
N CYS A 61 22.67 -6.03 -0.91
CA CYS A 61 22.11 -6.97 -1.89
C CYS A 61 20.79 -6.48 -2.47
N ASN A 62 20.61 -6.71 -3.77
CA ASN A 62 19.31 -6.63 -4.41
C ASN A 62 18.33 -7.61 -3.74
N TYR A 63 17.03 -7.34 -3.89
CA TYR A 63 15.98 -8.24 -3.45
C TYR A 63 16.10 -9.55 -4.25
N GLY A 64 15.69 -10.68 -3.68
CA GLY A 64 15.89 -11.99 -4.32
C GLY A 64 17.25 -12.64 -4.07
N TYR A 65 18.16 -11.99 -3.33
CA TYR A 65 19.48 -12.51 -2.99
C TYR A 65 19.73 -12.54 -1.47
N LYS A 66 20.42 -13.60 -1.03
CA LYS A 66 20.98 -13.76 0.32
C LYS A 66 22.26 -12.92 0.44
N TYR A 67 22.56 -12.44 1.65
CA TYR A 67 23.83 -11.78 1.91
C TYR A 67 25.01 -12.70 1.60
N SER A 68 25.83 -12.24 0.67
CA SER A 68 27.23 -12.63 0.54
C SER A 68 28.01 -11.38 0.15
N GLN A 69 29.34 -11.44 0.23
CA GLN A 69 30.21 -10.32 -0.17
C GLN A 69 30.04 -9.88 -1.64
N TYR A 70 29.40 -10.70 -2.49
CA TYR A 70 29.07 -10.40 -3.90
C TYR A 70 27.57 -10.52 -4.20
N CYS A 71 26.72 -10.79 -3.20
CA CYS A 71 25.28 -11.05 -3.35
C CYS A 71 24.94 -12.05 -4.46
N ASN A 72 25.72 -13.11 -4.59
CA ASN A 72 25.69 -14.07 -5.71
C ASN A 72 24.82 -15.32 -5.45
N THR A 73 24.10 -15.37 -4.33
CA THR A 73 23.26 -16.51 -3.93
C THR A 73 21.80 -16.07 -3.92
N ALA A 74 21.01 -16.56 -4.86
CA ALA A 74 19.57 -16.28 -4.91
C ALA A 74 18.82 -16.87 -3.70
N CYS A 75 17.59 -16.41 -3.46
CA CYS A 75 16.71 -17.01 -2.47
C CYS A 75 16.36 -18.47 -2.81
N ASP A 76 16.14 -19.26 -1.76
CA ASP A 76 15.52 -20.58 -1.92
C ASP A 76 14.03 -20.40 -2.24
N ASP A 77 13.45 -21.40 -2.90
CA ASP A 77 12.06 -21.35 -3.32
C ASP A 77 11.11 -21.20 -2.12
N GLY A 78 10.17 -20.26 -2.22
CA GLY A 78 9.28 -19.89 -1.14
C GLY A 78 9.77 -18.71 -0.27
N ASN A 79 11.01 -18.24 -0.43
CA ASN A 79 11.54 -17.07 0.28
C ASN A 79 11.81 -15.90 -0.69
N PHE A 80 11.63 -14.67 -0.22
CA PHE A 80 11.74 -13.46 -1.04
C PHE A 80 12.22 -12.22 -0.28
N GLY A 81 12.53 -11.17 -1.04
CA GLY A 81 12.92 -9.85 -0.53
C GLY A 81 14.41 -9.71 -0.23
N ASN A 82 14.78 -8.61 0.42
CA ASN A 82 16.16 -8.40 0.87
C ASN A 82 16.58 -9.52 1.85
N ASN A 83 17.72 -10.14 1.59
CA ASN A 83 18.26 -11.26 2.36
C ASN A 83 17.32 -12.48 2.50
N CYS A 84 16.30 -12.58 1.64
CA CYS A 84 15.30 -13.66 1.68
C CYS A 84 14.55 -13.73 3.02
N ALA A 85 14.39 -12.58 3.70
CA ALA A 85 13.83 -12.50 5.05
C ALA A 85 12.31 -12.77 5.12
N ASN A 86 11.61 -12.77 3.97
CA ASN A 86 10.17 -12.99 3.91
C ASN A 86 9.87 -14.36 3.29
N LYS A 87 8.73 -14.95 3.66
CA LYS A 87 8.22 -16.22 3.12
C LYS A 87 6.87 -16.02 2.46
N CYS A 88 6.66 -16.65 1.31
CA CYS A 88 5.40 -16.65 0.58
C CYS A 88 4.66 -17.99 0.71
N PHE A 89 3.33 -17.98 0.57
CA PHE A 89 2.48 -19.16 0.65
C PHE A 89 1.59 -19.30 -0.59
N CYS A 90 2.20 -19.22 -1.78
CA CYS A 90 1.54 -19.38 -3.08
C CYS A 90 0.89 -20.76 -3.24
N LEU A 91 -0.19 -20.84 -4.02
CA LEU A 91 -0.91 -22.08 -4.34
C LEU A 91 -0.09 -23.02 -5.23
N THR A 92 0.56 -22.48 -6.28
CA THR A 92 1.44 -23.22 -7.20
C THR A 92 2.70 -22.42 -7.52
N GLU A 93 3.78 -23.12 -7.87
CA GLU A 93 5.12 -22.57 -8.12
C GLU A 93 5.76 -21.83 -6.91
N PRO A 94 7.09 -21.60 -6.92
CA PRO A 94 7.72 -20.62 -6.05
C PRO A 94 7.20 -19.21 -6.38
N CYS A 95 7.08 -18.34 -5.38
CA CYS A 95 6.93 -16.91 -5.65
C CYS A 95 8.15 -16.34 -6.39
N SER A 96 7.92 -15.18 -7.02
CA SER A 96 8.98 -14.23 -7.35
C SER A 96 9.90 -14.02 -6.14
N LYS A 97 11.22 -14.14 -6.35
CA LYS A 97 12.22 -14.02 -5.27
C LYS A 97 12.43 -12.56 -4.84
N ASP A 98 12.05 -11.61 -5.68
CA ASP A 98 12.29 -10.19 -5.44
C ASP A 98 11.20 -9.62 -4.53
N ASP A 99 9.94 -9.76 -4.92
CA ASP A 99 8.76 -9.16 -4.28
C ASP A 99 7.79 -10.19 -3.66
N GLY A 100 8.03 -11.48 -3.88
CA GLY A 100 7.21 -12.56 -3.31
C GLY A 100 5.91 -12.83 -4.05
N ILE A 101 5.61 -12.14 -5.17
CA ILE A 101 4.30 -12.22 -5.84
C ILE A 101 3.97 -13.66 -6.27
N CYS A 102 2.71 -14.07 -6.00
CA CYS A 102 2.15 -15.40 -6.25
C CYS A 102 1.17 -15.45 -7.45
N GLN A 103 1.02 -14.36 -8.21
CA GLN A 103 0.13 -14.32 -9.37
C GLN A 103 0.68 -15.17 -10.54
N PRO A 104 -0.18 -15.88 -11.30
CA PRO A 104 -1.64 -15.91 -11.24
C PRO A 104 -2.22 -16.98 -10.30
N SER A 105 -1.38 -17.75 -9.59
CA SER A 105 -1.83 -18.90 -8.78
C SER A 105 -2.64 -18.53 -7.54
N GLY A 106 -2.37 -17.35 -6.97
CA GLY A 106 -2.96 -16.88 -5.71
C GLY A 106 -2.44 -17.64 -4.50
N CYS A 107 -3.13 -17.49 -3.37
CA CYS A 107 -2.67 -18.02 -2.09
C CYS A 107 -3.23 -19.41 -1.76
N LYS A 108 -2.46 -20.14 -0.94
CA LYS A 108 -2.96 -21.29 -0.18
C LYS A 108 -4.07 -20.84 0.78
N ASP A 109 -4.86 -21.81 1.22
CA ASP A 109 -5.87 -21.59 2.25
C ASP A 109 -5.23 -21.01 3.52
N GLY A 110 -5.89 -20.03 4.15
CA GLY A 110 -5.40 -19.31 5.33
C GLY A 110 -4.46 -18.14 5.04
N TRP A 111 -4.11 -17.87 3.77
CA TRP A 111 -3.19 -16.79 3.40
C TRP A 111 -3.80 -15.81 2.38
N TYR A 112 -3.39 -14.55 2.44
CA TYR A 112 -3.78 -13.50 1.48
C TYR A 112 -2.67 -12.46 1.21
N GLY A 113 -2.96 -11.56 0.27
CA GLY A 113 -2.03 -10.54 -0.24
C GLY A 113 -1.27 -11.01 -1.49
N GLU A 114 -0.66 -10.09 -2.22
CA GLU A 114 0.02 -10.40 -3.50
C GLU A 114 1.14 -11.43 -3.33
N SER A 115 1.87 -11.35 -2.22
CA SER A 115 2.94 -12.29 -1.85
C SER A 115 2.48 -13.43 -0.92
N CYS A 116 1.17 -13.52 -0.64
CA CYS A 116 0.56 -14.54 0.22
C CYS A 116 1.24 -14.70 1.59
N ASN A 117 1.74 -13.61 2.17
CA ASN A 117 2.53 -13.61 3.42
C ASN A 117 1.75 -13.09 4.63
N LYS A 118 0.43 -12.88 4.49
CA LYS A 118 -0.47 -12.47 5.57
C LYS A 118 -1.46 -13.58 5.87
N GLU A 119 -1.59 -13.97 7.13
CA GLU A 119 -2.60 -14.95 7.58
C GLU A 119 -4.00 -14.31 7.64
N CYS A 120 -5.06 -15.08 7.41
CA CYS A 120 -6.43 -14.58 7.49
C CYS A 120 -6.75 -13.97 8.87
N ASN A 121 -7.49 -12.86 8.84
CA ASN A 121 -8.09 -12.29 10.04
C ASN A 121 -9.19 -13.23 10.56
N SER A 122 -9.43 -13.23 11.87
CA SER A 122 -10.59 -13.89 12.48
C SER A 122 -11.89 -13.50 11.76
N GLY A 123 -12.77 -14.47 11.53
CA GLY A 123 -13.97 -14.31 10.69
C GLY A 123 -13.80 -14.75 9.24
N TYR A 124 -12.57 -15.02 8.78
CA TYR A 124 -12.26 -15.36 7.38
C TYR A 124 -11.39 -16.61 7.26
N TYR A 125 -11.59 -17.37 6.19
CA TYR A 125 -10.80 -18.57 5.89
C TYR A 125 -10.65 -18.86 4.38
N GLY A 126 -9.88 -19.91 4.07
CA GLY A 126 -9.69 -20.42 2.71
C GLY A 126 -8.76 -19.55 1.86
N ARG A 127 -8.64 -19.87 0.56
CA ARG A 127 -7.74 -19.15 -0.37
C ARG A 127 -8.03 -17.66 -0.41
N ASN A 128 -6.98 -16.85 -0.30
CA ASN A 128 -7.05 -15.40 -0.28
C ASN A 128 -8.01 -14.84 0.80
N CYS A 129 -8.35 -15.63 1.81
CA CYS A 129 -9.35 -15.32 2.84
C CYS A 129 -10.73 -14.95 2.28
N GLY A 130 -11.11 -15.56 1.16
CA GLY A 130 -12.34 -15.23 0.43
C GLY A 130 -13.63 -15.85 0.99
N GLN A 131 -13.55 -16.64 2.06
CA GLN A 131 -14.72 -17.26 2.72
C GLN A 131 -14.89 -16.69 4.12
N PHE A 132 -16.14 -16.54 4.57
CA PHE A 132 -16.49 -16.08 5.92
C PHE A 132 -16.81 -17.29 6.80
N CYS A 133 -16.38 -17.27 8.05
CA CYS A 133 -16.83 -18.25 9.05
C CYS A 133 -18.37 -18.30 9.10
N GLY A 134 -18.94 -19.48 9.37
CA GLY A 134 -20.37 -19.62 9.67
C GLY A 134 -20.72 -19.05 11.05
N GLY A 135 -21.80 -19.55 11.65
CA GLY A 135 -22.22 -19.22 13.01
C GLY A 135 -21.31 -19.83 14.09
N CYS A 136 -19.99 -19.69 13.97
CA CYS A 136 -19.04 -20.07 15.01
C CYS A 136 -19.09 -19.05 16.15
N ILE A 137 -18.83 -19.49 17.39
CA ILE A 137 -18.82 -18.61 18.55
C ILE A 137 -17.83 -17.45 18.36
N SER A 138 -18.33 -16.22 18.56
CA SER A 138 -17.58 -14.97 18.34
C SER A 138 -17.07 -14.78 16.90
N ASN A 139 -17.67 -15.46 15.92
CA ASN A 139 -17.25 -15.50 14.52
C ASN A 139 -15.80 -15.98 14.31
N VAL A 140 -15.28 -16.87 15.17
CA VAL A 140 -13.91 -17.39 15.05
C VAL A 140 -13.93 -18.85 14.58
N CYS A 141 -13.37 -19.10 13.39
CA CYS A 141 -13.11 -20.42 12.81
C CYS A 141 -11.62 -20.62 12.50
N GLY A 142 -11.24 -21.84 12.11
CA GLY A 142 -9.90 -22.12 11.58
C GLY A 142 -9.63 -21.33 10.30
N THR A 143 -8.54 -20.57 10.27
CA THR A 143 -8.16 -19.69 9.14
C THR A 143 -7.90 -20.48 7.85
N HIS A 144 -7.46 -21.72 7.94
CA HIS A 144 -7.23 -22.58 6.77
C HIS A 144 -8.50 -23.28 6.29
N ASP A 145 -9.23 -23.95 7.19
CA ASP A 145 -10.27 -24.92 6.83
C ASP A 145 -11.70 -24.41 7.04
N GLY A 146 -11.91 -23.35 7.84
CA GLY A 146 -13.22 -22.81 8.18
C GLY A 146 -13.93 -23.52 9.32
N LEU A 147 -13.26 -24.43 10.04
CA LEU A 147 -13.90 -25.25 11.06
C LEU A 147 -14.17 -24.47 12.36
N CYS A 148 -15.43 -24.52 12.83
CA CYS A 148 -15.85 -24.01 14.12
C CYS A 148 -15.72 -25.06 15.22
N LYS A 149 -16.06 -26.32 14.92
CA LYS A 149 -16.27 -27.40 15.91
C LYS A 149 -15.03 -27.71 16.77
N ASN A 150 -13.84 -27.57 16.18
CA ASN A 150 -12.56 -27.84 16.83
C ASN A 150 -11.86 -26.57 17.36
N THR A 151 -12.49 -25.39 17.22
CA THR A 151 -11.93 -24.09 17.60
C THR A 151 -12.75 -23.42 18.69
N THR A 152 -14.04 -23.18 18.45
CA THR A 152 -14.91 -22.38 19.33
C THR A 152 -16.30 -22.99 19.58
N GLY A 153 -16.82 -23.81 18.67
CA GLY A 153 -18.20 -24.30 18.67
C GLY A 153 -19.18 -23.40 17.91
N CYS A 154 -20.46 -23.77 17.89
CA CYS A 154 -21.51 -23.02 17.20
C CYS A 154 -22.26 -22.08 18.14
N GLU A 155 -22.70 -20.95 17.61
CA GLU A 155 -23.62 -20.04 18.32
C GLU A 155 -25.03 -20.63 18.41
N PRO A 156 -25.82 -20.22 19.42
CA PRO A 156 -27.24 -20.55 19.49
C PRO A 156 -27.96 -20.15 18.19
N GLY A 157 -28.82 -21.02 17.68
CA GLY A 157 -29.49 -20.82 16.38
C GLY A 157 -28.83 -21.52 15.18
N TYR A 158 -27.73 -22.24 15.40
CA TYR A 158 -27.09 -23.12 14.41
C TYR A 158 -27.00 -24.57 14.92
N LEU A 159 -27.00 -25.53 13.99
CA LEU A 159 -26.70 -26.94 14.28
C LEU A 159 -25.21 -27.15 14.54
N TYR A 160 -24.88 -28.13 15.39
CA TYR A 160 -23.51 -28.48 15.82
C TYR A 160 -22.74 -29.30 14.77
N GLU A 161 -22.67 -28.75 13.56
CA GLU A 161 -21.93 -29.26 12.40
C GLU A 161 -20.48 -28.73 12.39
N GLU A 162 -19.67 -29.11 11.40
CA GLU A 162 -18.27 -28.67 11.32
C GLU A 162 -18.11 -27.14 11.19
N TYR A 163 -18.98 -26.53 10.40
CA TYR A 163 -18.88 -25.14 9.91
C TYR A 163 -19.95 -24.21 10.50
N CYS A 164 -20.87 -24.73 11.34
CA CYS A 164 -22.01 -24.00 11.90
C CYS A 164 -22.77 -23.17 10.84
N ASN A 165 -22.95 -23.73 9.65
CA ASN A 165 -23.55 -23.05 8.48
C ASN A 165 -25.05 -23.36 8.33
N THR A 166 -25.56 -24.40 8.99
CA THR A 166 -26.98 -24.73 9.00
C THR A 166 -27.69 -24.04 10.17
N ILE A 167 -28.52 -23.04 9.84
CA ILE A 167 -29.41 -22.34 10.77
C ILE A 167 -30.58 -23.26 11.18
N CYS A 168 -31.11 -23.09 12.40
CA CYS A 168 -32.30 -23.81 12.84
C CYS A 168 -33.52 -23.64 11.91
N GLU A 169 -34.26 -24.73 11.72
CA GLU A 169 -35.55 -24.71 11.03
C GLU A 169 -36.54 -23.81 11.78
N ASN A 170 -37.43 -23.13 11.05
CA ASN A 170 -38.40 -22.21 11.64
C ASN A 170 -39.25 -22.90 12.73
N GLY A 171 -39.32 -22.27 13.90
CA GLY A 171 -39.94 -22.85 15.10
C GLY A 171 -38.96 -23.52 16.06
N TYR A 172 -37.66 -23.53 15.75
CA TYR A 172 -36.59 -23.99 16.64
C TYR A 172 -35.51 -22.92 16.84
N PHE A 173 -34.88 -22.92 18.01
CA PHE A 173 -33.85 -21.96 18.40
C PHE A 173 -32.88 -22.55 19.43
N GLY A 174 -31.87 -21.77 19.82
CA GLY A 174 -30.94 -22.12 20.89
C GLY A 174 -29.86 -23.11 20.47
N ASP A 175 -29.14 -23.63 21.46
CA ASP A 175 -28.04 -24.58 21.29
C ASP A 175 -28.48 -25.82 20.48
N ASN A 176 -27.81 -26.05 19.35
CA ASN A 176 -28.09 -27.14 18.42
C ASN A 176 -29.58 -27.29 18.05
N CYS A 177 -30.32 -26.18 18.00
CA CYS A 177 -31.74 -26.13 17.66
C CYS A 177 -32.65 -27.00 18.56
N THR A 178 -32.23 -27.25 19.80
CA THR A 178 -32.93 -28.15 20.72
C THR A 178 -34.16 -27.53 21.39
N LEU A 179 -34.29 -26.20 21.36
CA LEU A 179 -35.42 -25.48 21.95
C LEU A 179 -36.48 -25.20 20.89
N LYS A 180 -37.76 -25.37 21.25
CA LYS A 180 -38.90 -25.08 20.37
C LYS A 180 -39.52 -23.72 20.72
N CYS A 181 -39.80 -22.91 19.70
CA CYS A 181 -40.45 -21.62 19.87
C CYS A 181 -41.93 -21.76 20.23
N ASN A 182 -42.43 -20.86 21.08
CA ASN A 182 -43.82 -20.83 21.54
C ASN A 182 -44.64 -19.71 20.85
N CYS A 183 -44.46 -19.54 19.53
CA CYS A 183 -45.17 -18.53 18.75
C CYS A 183 -46.62 -18.97 18.48
N LEU A 184 -47.61 -18.10 18.74
CA LEU A 184 -49.00 -18.36 18.35
C LEU A 184 -49.20 -18.22 16.83
N THR A 185 -48.52 -17.24 16.22
CA THR A 185 -48.52 -16.90 14.79
C THR A 185 -47.16 -16.30 14.40
N GLY A 186 -46.81 -16.36 13.11
CA GLY A 186 -45.58 -15.76 12.55
C GLY A 186 -44.35 -16.66 12.55
N THR A 187 -43.19 -16.04 12.34
CA THR A 187 -41.87 -16.68 12.22
C THR A 187 -41.06 -16.55 13.52
N CYS A 188 -40.19 -17.51 13.79
CA CYS A 188 -39.31 -17.48 14.96
C CYS A 188 -37.86 -17.14 14.58
N SER A 189 -37.23 -16.28 15.37
CA SER A 189 -35.78 -16.06 15.36
C SER A 189 -35.06 -17.33 15.82
N SER A 190 -34.27 -17.95 14.93
CA SER A 190 -33.39 -19.06 15.30
C SER A 190 -32.34 -18.66 16.35
N LEU A 191 -31.86 -17.41 16.29
CA LEU A 191 -30.81 -16.88 17.18
C LEU A 191 -31.33 -16.58 18.59
N THR A 192 -32.54 -15.99 18.70
CA THR A 192 -33.06 -15.44 19.98
C THR A 192 -34.29 -16.16 20.52
N GLY A 193 -35.00 -16.96 19.71
CA GLY A 193 -36.29 -17.55 20.07
C GLY A 193 -37.47 -16.58 20.07
N GLU A 194 -37.25 -15.31 19.69
CA GLU A 194 -38.28 -14.29 19.58
C GLU A 194 -39.22 -14.56 18.40
N CYS A 195 -40.51 -14.24 18.58
CA CYS A 195 -41.53 -14.40 17.54
C CYS A 195 -41.80 -13.07 16.84
N TYR A 196 -41.83 -13.07 15.52
CA TYR A 196 -42.17 -11.91 14.70
C TYR A 196 -43.41 -12.22 13.85
N GLU A 197 -44.39 -11.31 13.85
CA GLU A 197 -45.58 -11.46 13.01
C GLU A 197 -45.28 -11.11 11.55
N ASP A 198 -45.65 -12.00 10.63
CA ASP A 198 -45.54 -11.74 9.19
C ASP A 198 -46.48 -10.61 8.78
N GLY A 199 -45.94 -9.40 8.59
CA GLY A 199 -46.60 -8.37 7.78
C GLY A 199 -46.84 -6.99 8.41
N THR A 200 -46.29 -6.65 9.57
CA THR A 200 -46.18 -5.22 9.95
C THR A 200 -44.75 -4.72 9.83
N GLN A 201 -44.50 -3.96 8.76
CA GLN A 201 -43.37 -3.06 8.71
C GLN A 201 -43.47 -2.12 9.91
N SER A 202 -42.59 -2.33 10.90
CA SER A 202 -42.31 -1.38 11.98
C SER A 202 -41.70 -0.11 11.39
N ARG A 203 -42.51 0.66 10.67
CA ARG A 203 -42.30 2.08 10.55
C ARG A 203 -42.35 2.61 11.97
N HIS A 204 -41.17 2.83 12.54
CA HIS A 204 -40.95 3.98 13.39
C HIS A 204 -41.49 5.19 12.62
N LYS A 205 -42.78 5.47 12.82
CA LYS A 205 -43.37 6.75 12.50
C LYS A 205 -42.85 7.68 13.57
N GLU A 206 -41.56 8.03 13.45
CA GLU A 206 -41.09 9.27 14.02
C GLU A 206 -42.04 10.34 13.50
N THR A 207 -42.83 10.89 14.41
CA THR A 207 -43.77 11.95 14.08
C THR A 207 -42.92 13.21 13.90
N PHE A 208 -42.28 13.28 12.73
CA PHE A 208 -41.35 14.34 12.40
C PHE A 208 -42.18 15.62 12.24
N ASN A 209 -42.28 16.38 13.33
CA ASN A 209 -43.02 17.63 13.38
C ASN A 209 -42.39 18.58 12.36
N ALA A 210 -43.07 18.78 11.23
CA ALA A 210 -42.55 19.43 10.03
C ALA A 210 -42.36 20.96 10.15
N ALA A 211 -42.08 21.45 11.36
CA ALA A 211 -41.97 22.86 11.70
C ALA A 211 -40.52 23.39 11.78
N ALA A 212 -39.49 22.52 11.69
CA ALA A 212 -38.13 22.89 12.09
C ALA A 212 -37.01 22.79 11.01
N ILE A 213 -37.33 22.49 9.74
CA ILE A 213 -36.31 22.39 8.65
C ILE A 213 -36.34 23.58 7.67
N GLY A 214 -37.29 24.52 7.80
CA GLY A 214 -37.50 25.60 6.82
C GLY A 214 -36.38 26.65 6.70
N GLY A 215 -35.53 26.84 7.73
CA GLY A 215 -34.53 27.92 7.74
C GLY A 215 -33.14 27.56 7.20
N GLY A 216 -32.65 26.35 7.52
CA GLY A 216 -31.24 25.99 7.29
C GLY A 216 -30.86 25.87 5.81
N VAL A 217 -31.73 25.25 5.00
CA VAL A 217 -31.44 24.98 3.58
C VAL A 217 -31.36 26.28 2.77
N ALA A 218 -32.28 27.23 3.01
CA ALA A 218 -32.26 28.53 2.34
C ALA A 218 -31.01 29.34 2.72
N ALA A 219 -30.65 29.38 4.01
CA ALA A 219 -29.42 30.05 4.48
C ALA A 219 -28.16 29.42 3.88
N PHE A 220 -28.08 28.09 3.81
CA PHE A 220 -26.94 27.38 3.23
C PHE A 220 -26.79 27.66 1.73
N ILE A 221 -27.89 27.64 0.97
CA ILE A 221 -27.89 28.00 -0.46
C ILE A 221 -27.40 29.44 -0.66
N ILE A 222 -27.86 30.40 0.16
CA ILE A 222 -27.41 31.79 0.08
C ILE A 222 -25.91 31.91 0.36
N VAL A 223 -25.39 31.22 1.39
CA VAL A 223 -23.95 31.21 1.70
C VAL A 223 -23.14 30.61 0.53
N VAL A 224 -23.58 29.50 -0.06
CA VAL A 224 -22.91 28.89 -1.22
C VAL A 224 -22.90 29.85 -2.42
N LEU A 225 -24.01 30.52 -2.72
CA LEU A 225 -24.09 31.50 -3.80
C LEU A 225 -23.15 32.69 -3.58
N LEU A 226 -23.02 33.18 -2.35
CA LEU A 226 -22.09 34.26 -1.99
C LEU A 226 -20.62 33.82 -2.15
N LEU A 227 -20.28 32.58 -1.76
CA LEU A 227 -18.93 32.02 -1.94
C LEU A 227 -18.58 31.84 -3.42
N VAL A 228 -19.51 31.35 -4.24
CA VAL A 228 -19.33 31.23 -5.70
C VAL A 228 -19.16 32.61 -6.34
N ALA A 229 -19.96 33.60 -5.96
CA ALA A 229 -19.80 34.98 -6.44
C ALA A 229 -18.45 35.57 -6.05
N ALA A 230 -18.00 35.38 -4.81
CA ALA A 230 -16.68 35.82 -4.34
C ALA A 230 -15.54 35.15 -5.12
N PHE A 231 -15.64 33.85 -5.40
CA PHE A 231 -14.67 33.12 -6.22
C PHE A 231 -14.60 33.63 -7.67
N ILE A 232 -15.75 33.94 -8.28
CA ILE A 232 -15.81 34.55 -9.63
C ILE A 232 -15.16 35.94 -9.63
N VAL A 233 -15.41 36.76 -8.61
CA VAL A 233 -14.77 38.09 -8.47
C VAL A 233 -13.27 37.97 -8.24
N TYR A 234 -12.83 37.03 -7.40
CA TYR A 234 -11.41 36.74 -7.17
C TYR A 234 -10.70 36.32 -8.46
N LYS A 235 -11.27 35.37 -9.21
CA LYS A 235 -10.71 34.92 -10.50
C LYS A 235 -10.68 36.04 -11.54
N ARG A 236 -11.71 36.90 -11.59
CA ARG A 236 -11.71 38.09 -12.46
C ARG A 236 -10.62 39.11 -12.07
N ARG A 237 -10.34 39.29 -10.77
CA ARG A 237 -9.25 40.16 -10.31
C ARG A 237 -7.86 39.62 -10.66
N CYS A 238 -7.65 38.29 -10.68
CA CYS A 238 -6.40 37.70 -11.14
C CYS A 238 -6.12 37.87 -12.65
N ILE A 239 -7.14 38.08 -13.48
CA ILE A 239 -6.96 38.23 -14.95
C ILE A 239 -6.62 39.68 -15.33
N SER A 240 -6.97 40.67 -14.50
CA SER A 240 -6.77 42.10 -14.80
C SER A 240 -5.32 42.61 -14.59
N THR A 241 -4.40 41.78 -14.11
CA THR A 241 -3.08 42.22 -13.60
C THR A 241 -1.90 41.81 -14.51
N GLN A 242 -2.11 41.72 -15.82
CA GLN A 242 -1.01 41.44 -16.77
C GLN A 242 -0.92 42.40 -17.99
N ASP A 243 -1.86 43.32 -18.18
CA ASP A 243 -1.79 44.36 -19.22
C ASP A 243 -1.09 45.64 -18.70
N GLY A 244 0.16 45.49 -18.25
CA GLY A 244 0.88 46.54 -17.51
C GLY A 244 2.31 46.86 -17.94
N VAL A 245 3.03 45.97 -18.64
CA VAL A 245 4.42 46.24 -19.09
C VAL A 245 4.76 45.52 -20.40
N ARG A 246 4.45 46.12 -21.57
CA ARG A 246 5.22 45.85 -22.80
C ARG A 246 5.20 46.97 -23.85
N THR A 247 5.86 48.09 -23.53
CA THR A 247 6.27 49.08 -24.54
C THR A 247 7.73 49.47 -24.40
N LYS A 248 8.59 48.88 -25.25
CA LYS A 248 9.77 49.45 -25.93
C LYS A 248 10.41 48.32 -26.75
N SER A 249 10.35 48.45 -28.08
CA SER A 249 11.43 49.00 -28.92
C SER A 249 12.47 47.93 -29.22
N ASN A 250 12.28 47.16 -30.30
CA ASN A 250 12.93 47.38 -31.61
C ASN A 250 14.31 46.74 -31.66
N ASP A 251 14.47 45.68 -32.45
CA ASP A 251 15.35 45.77 -33.62
C ASP A 251 14.97 44.73 -34.67
N ALA A 252 15.30 45.01 -35.93
CA ALA A 252 14.87 44.24 -37.09
C ALA A 252 15.99 43.36 -37.65
N THR A 253 15.65 42.15 -38.10
CA THR A 253 16.23 41.59 -39.33
C THR A 253 15.23 40.65 -40.01
N THR A 254 14.81 41.05 -41.20
CA THR A 254 14.16 40.23 -42.21
C THR A 254 15.02 39.00 -42.54
N TYR A 255 14.40 37.82 -42.68
CA TYR A 255 14.71 36.91 -43.78
C TYR A 255 13.44 36.17 -44.23
N GLU A 256 13.44 35.78 -45.50
CA GLU A 256 12.27 35.61 -46.35
C GLU A 256 11.82 34.15 -46.57
N ASN A 257 10.51 33.99 -46.88
CA ASN A 257 9.89 32.97 -47.75
C ASN A 257 9.98 31.48 -47.30
N SER A 258 9.04 30.57 -47.60
CA SER A 258 8.02 30.56 -48.68
C SER A 258 6.77 29.72 -48.32
N ASN A 259 5.61 30.18 -48.79
CA ASN A 259 4.47 29.47 -49.42
C ASN A 259 4.13 28.00 -49.05
N THR A 260 2.89 27.70 -48.59
CA THR A 260 1.72 27.16 -49.38
C THR A 260 2.00 25.82 -50.11
N THR A 261 1.15 24.78 -50.12
CA THR A 261 -0.33 24.69 -50.14
C THR A 261 -0.91 23.41 -49.50
N ASN A 262 -2.20 23.47 -49.18
CA ASN A 262 -3.15 22.37 -48.92
C ASN A 262 -2.87 21.03 -49.62
N ASN A 263 -3.19 19.93 -48.94
CA ASN A 263 -4.06 18.91 -49.54
C ASN A 263 -4.93 18.20 -48.49
N SER A 264 -6.10 17.71 -48.92
CA SER A 264 -7.18 17.19 -48.05
C SER A 264 -7.45 15.70 -48.30
N ASN A 265 -8.19 15.07 -47.39
CA ASN A 265 -8.68 13.68 -47.40
C ASN A 265 -7.58 12.63 -47.09
N ARG A 266 -7.68 11.80 -46.04
CA ARG A 266 -8.85 10.93 -45.77
C ARG A 266 -8.83 10.31 -44.34
N ASP A 267 -10.01 9.89 -43.90
CA ASP A 267 -10.32 8.85 -42.89
C ASP A 267 -10.11 9.14 -41.37
N GLU A 268 -11.20 9.58 -40.74
CA GLU A 268 -11.60 9.42 -39.32
C GLU A 268 -11.95 7.94 -38.99
N PRO A 269 -12.30 7.53 -37.74
CA PRO A 269 -12.19 8.22 -36.44
C PRO A 269 -11.56 7.35 -35.31
N HIS A 270 -11.14 7.98 -34.20
CA HIS A 270 -11.37 7.39 -32.88
C HIS A 270 -11.66 8.46 -31.82
N TYR A 271 -12.53 8.11 -30.88
CA TYR A 271 -13.24 9.03 -29.99
C TYR A 271 -12.43 9.37 -28.73
N ASP A 272 -12.49 10.63 -28.31
CA ASP A 272 -11.88 11.16 -27.08
C ASP A 272 -12.47 10.54 -25.80
N ASP A 273 -11.70 10.41 -24.72
CA ASP A 273 -11.84 11.41 -23.65
C ASP A 273 -10.66 11.41 -22.65
N LEU A 274 -10.50 12.56 -22.00
CA LEU A 274 -9.32 12.98 -21.23
C LEU A 274 -9.52 12.91 -19.70
N ILE A 275 -8.48 13.37 -18.97
CA ILE A 275 -8.41 13.69 -17.51
C ILE A 275 -8.09 12.44 -16.64
N ARG A 276 -7.07 12.42 -15.75
CA ARG A 276 -6.26 13.48 -15.10
C ARG A 276 -4.83 13.05 -14.71
N MET A 277 -3.94 14.03 -14.48
CA MET A 277 -2.80 13.97 -13.54
C MET A 277 -3.01 15.06 -12.45
N ASP A 278 -3.05 14.71 -11.15
CA ASP A 278 -1.98 14.92 -10.14
C ASP A 278 -2.37 16.04 -9.12
N PRO A 279 -1.66 16.25 -7.99
CA PRO A 279 -1.21 15.27 -6.97
C PRO A 279 -1.39 15.82 -5.52
N ALA A 280 -0.58 15.31 -4.57
CA ALA A 280 -0.14 15.93 -3.30
C ALA A 280 -0.90 15.61 -1.98
N SER A 281 -0.41 14.58 -1.27
CA SER A 281 -0.36 14.55 0.20
C SER A 281 1.03 14.98 0.67
N THR A 282 1.17 16.17 1.26
CA THR A 282 2.47 16.67 1.74
C THR A 282 2.70 16.27 3.19
N TYR A 283 3.90 15.74 3.48
CA TYR A 283 4.39 15.35 4.80
C TYR A 283 5.41 16.36 5.31
N GLN A 284 5.17 16.91 6.51
CA GLN A 284 6.08 17.58 7.46
C GLN A 284 5.20 18.03 8.65
N ASP A 285 5.63 18.06 9.90
CA ASP A 285 6.95 18.43 10.42
C ASP A 285 7.29 17.68 11.73
N LEU A 286 8.59 17.48 12.01
CA LEU A 286 9.11 17.03 13.31
C LEU A 286 10.47 17.72 13.54
N THR A 287 10.43 18.94 14.08
CA THR A 287 11.63 19.63 14.55
C THR A 287 12.10 19.09 15.89
N SER A 288 13.37 18.73 15.96
CA SER A 288 14.15 18.40 17.14
C SER A 288 14.01 19.39 18.31
N HIS A 289 14.06 18.89 19.55
CA HIS A 289 14.75 19.56 20.66
C HIS A 289 15.60 18.54 21.43
N SER A 290 16.71 19.02 21.99
CA SER A 290 17.79 18.23 22.59
C SER A 290 17.96 18.55 24.06
N GLU A 291 18.12 17.52 24.89
CA GLU A 291 18.70 17.52 26.24
C GLU A 291 18.73 16.04 26.67
N ALA A 292 19.62 15.51 27.49
CA ALA A 292 20.95 15.84 28.01
C ALA A 292 21.35 14.60 28.85
N ASN A 293 22.65 14.39 29.09
CA ASN A 293 23.17 13.19 29.76
C ASN A 293 22.58 12.94 31.16
N GLU A 294 22.48 11.66 31.56
CA GLU A 294 23.01 11.25 32.87
C GLU A 294 23.57 9.81 32.81
N TYR A 295 24.67 9.59 33.53
CA TYR A 295 25.32 8.29 33.74
C TYR A 295 24.87 7.75 35.09
N GLU A 296 24.61 6.45 35.21
CA GLU A 296 24.65 5.79 36.53
C GLU A 296 25.37 4.43 36.48
N GLN A 297 26.38 4.30 37.33
CA GLN A 297 27.12 3.06 37.60
C GLN A 297 26.58 2.42 38.88
N ILE A 298 26.07 1.19 38.83
CA ILE A 298 26.00 0.28 40.00
C ILE A 298 26.22 -1.14 39.44
N ASP A 299 27.46 -1.64 39.39
CA ASP A 299 28.26 -2.31 40.44
C ASP A 299 28.08 -3.85 40.43
N ASN A 300 29.21 -4.55 40.57
CA ASN A 300 29.31 -6.01 40.52
C ASN A 300 29.36 -6.57 41.95
N THR A 301 28.49 -7.52 42.30
CA THR A 301 28.78 -8.38 43.46
C THR A 301 28.25 -9.81 43.31
N TYR A 302 29.21 -10.74 43.22
CA TYR A 302 29.18 -12.14 43.66
C TYR A 302 27.84 -12.74 44.14
N VAL A 303 27.43 -13.84 43.50
CA VAL A 303 27.26 -15.15 44.19
C VAL A 303 27.84 -16.25 43.32
N ASN A 304 28.57 -17.17 43.94
CA ASN A 304 29.21 -18.32 43.31
C ASN A 304 28.42 -19.60 43.64
N GLN A 305 28.70 -20.68 42.90
CA GLN A 305 28.51 -22.10 43.28
C GLN A 305 27.11 -22.79 43.23
N SER A 306 27.09 -23.85 42.41
CA SER A 306 26.61 -25.21 42.73
C SER A 306 25.11 -25.53 42.81
N LEU A 307 24.61 -26.34 41.87
CA LEU A 307 24.30 -27.78 41.98
C LEU A 307 23.75 -28.28 40.61
N GLN A 308 24.28 -29.38 40.04
CA GLN A 308 23.62 -30.70 39.90
C GLN A 308 22.28 -30.63 39.13
N ILE A 309 22.06 -31.32 38.00
CA ILE A 309 22.43 -32.70 37.62
C ILE A 309 22.95 -32.74 36.17
#